data_AF-A0A9D3WHA1-F1
#
_entry.id   AF-A0A9D3WHA1-F1
#
_cell.length_a   1.000
_cell.length_b   1.000
_cell.length_c   1.000
_cell.angle_alpha   90.00
_cell.angle_beta   90.00
_cell.angle_gamma   90.00
#
_symmetry.space_group_name_H-M   'P 1'
#
loop_
_entity.id
_entity.type
_entity.pdbx_description
1 polymer ?
#
loop_
_entity_poly.entity_id
_entity_poly.type
_entity_poly.pdbx_seq_one_letter_code
_entity_poly.pdbx_strand_id
1 'polypeptide(L)'
;MKSQQKIGTQVKEYMLKLMGFFAEVKGNKVELDVNMQIEIVFKSLTKKFSGFRVAYNLGNKALTLIQLMKELQSYELMLNGGKSVQKKPEVKSLIL
;
A
#
# COMPACT_ATOMS: atom_id res chain seq x y z
N MET A 1 -0.77 -13.23 9.46
CA MET A 1 -1.61 -12.44 8.53
C MET A 1 -1.21 -12.81 7.10
N LYS A 2 -2.10 -13.36 6.25
CA LYS A 2 -1.85 -13.41 4.80
C LYS A 2 -2.10 -12.00 4.26
N SER A 3 -1.15 -11.11 4.51
CA SER A 3 -1.30 -9.67 4.28
C SER A 3 -0.96 -9.27 2.85
N GLN A 4 -0.69 -10.19 1.92
CA GLN A 4 -0.34 -9.79 0.56
C GLN A 4 -1.44 -8.96 -0.08
N GLN A 5 -1.07 -7.82 -0.67
CA GLN A 5 -1.94 -6.98 -1.46
C GLN A 5 -2.56 -7.84 -2.55
N LYS A 6 -3.89 -7.88 -2.62
CA LYS A 6 -4.59 -8.56 -3.70
C LYS A 6 -4.51 -7.72 -4.96
N ILE A 7 -4.44 -8.38 -6.12
CA ILE A 7 -4.53 -7.71 -7.41
C ILE A 7 -5.88 -6.96 -7.46
N GLY A 8 -5.84 -5.67 -7.81
CA GLY A 8 -7.02 -4.80 -7.88
C GLY A 8 -7.35 -4.05 -6.58
N THR A 9 -6.67 -4.32 -5.45
CA THR A 9 -6.78 -3.48 -4.26
C THR A 9 -5.92 -2.21 -4.43
N GLN A 10 -6.55 -1.05 -4.30
CA GLN A 10 -5.86 0.24 -4.40
C GLN A 10 -4.81 0.39 -3.28
N VAL A 11 -3.67 1.01 -3.60
CA VAL A 11 -2.60 1.26 -2.62
C VAL A 11 -3.12 2.01 -1.39
N LYS A 12 -3.99 3.01 -1.57
CA LYS A 12 -4.56 3.79 -0.46
C LYS A 12 -5.30 2.91 0.55
N GLU A 13 -6.23 2.09 0.06
CA GLU A 13 -7.04 1.19 0.89
C GLU A 13 -6.14 0.20 1.63
N TYR A 14 -5.16 -0.34 0.93
CA TYR A 14 -4.22 -1.31 1.46
C TYR A 14 -3.29 -0.72 2.54
N MET A 15 -2.73 0.46 2.31
CA MET A 15 -1.86 1.16 3.26
C MET A 15 -2.61 1.55 4.54
N LEU A 16 -3.84 2.03 4.43
CA LEU A 16 -4.67 2.35 5.60
C LEU A 16 -4.91 1.11 6.47
N LYS A 17 -5.13 -0.06 5.86
CA LYS A 17 -5.27 -1.32 6.59
C LYS A 17 -4.00 -1.71 7.34
N LEU A 18 -2.82 -1.57 6.72
CA LEU A 18 -1.54 -1.84 7.37
C LEU A 18 -1.26 -0.84 8.50
N MET A 19 -1.57 0.44 8.31
CA MET A 19 -1.42 1.45 9.36
C MET A 19 -2.32 1.17 10.57
N GLY A 20 -3.56 0.72 10.34
CA GLY A 20 -4.44 0.26 11.41
C GLY A 20 -3.84 -0.92 12.18
N PHE A 21 -3.32 -1.93 11.46
CA PHE A 21 -2.61 -3.05 12.07
C PHE A 21 -1.40 -2.61 12.90
N PHE A 22 -0.57 -1.69 12.40
CA PHE A 22 0.58 -1.19 13.16
C PHE A 22 0.16 -0.44 14.43
N ALA A 23 -0.94 0.30 14.39
CA ALA A 23 -1.50 0.95 15.56
C ALA A 23 -1.99 -0.07 16.61
N GLU A 24 -2.64 -1.15 16.18
CA GLU A 24 -3.07 -2.26 17.05
C GLU A 24 -1.87 -2.97 17.70
N VAL A 25 -0.84 -3.28 16.91
CA VAL A 25 0.39 -3.95 17.40
C VAL A 25 1.11 -3.08 18.44
N LYS A 26 1.18 -1.77 18.21
CA LYS A 26 1.73 -0.81 19.19
C LYS A 26 0.94 -0.81 20.51
N GLY A 27 -0.39 -0.88 20.44
CA GLY A 27 -1.26 -1.01 21.61
C GLY A 27 -0.97 -2.27 22.42
N ASN A 28 -0.51 -3.34 21.76
CA ASN A 28 -0.12 -4.61 22.38
C ASN A 28 1.32 -4.63 22.91
N LYS A 29 1.96 -3.46 23.10
CA LYS A 29 3.34 -3.28 23.58
C LYS A 29 4.42 -3.91 22.70
N VAL A 30 4.10 -4.23 21.44
CA VAL A 30 5.09 -4.61 20.44
C VAL A 30 5.44 -3.36 19.65
N GLU A 31 6.66 -2.88 19.81
CA GLU A 31 7.14 -1.70 19.08
C GLU A 31 7.75 -2.14 17.74
N LEU A 32 7.09 -1.79 16.65
CA LEU A 32 7.64 -1.89 15.31
C LEU A 32 8.21 -0.53 14.95
N ASP A 33 9.53 -0.42 14.79
CA ASP A 33 10.14 0.79 14.27
C ASP A 33 9.68 1.06 12.83
N VAL A 34 9.86 2.30 12.35
CA VAL A 34 9.40 2.72 11.02
C VAL A 34 10.03 1.88 9.91
N ASN A 35 11.31 1.51 10.02
CA ASN A 35 11.97 0.70 9.00
C ASN A 35 11.36 -0.71 8.95
N MET A 36 11.05 -1.30 10.10
CA MET A 36 10.36 -2.59 10.16
C MET A 36 8.95 -2.51 9.56
N GLN A 37 8.21 -1.43 9.82
CA GLN A 37 6.89 -1.20 9.21
C GLN A 37 6.99 -1.08 7.68
N ILE A 38 7.98 -0.35 7.17
CA ILE A 38 8.24 -0.21 5.73
C ILE A 38 8.63 -1.54 5.09
N GLU A 39 9.47 -2.34 5.76
CA GLU A 39 9.83 -3.68 5.28
C GLU A 39 8.61 -4.60 5.22
N ILE A 40 7.70 -4.52 6.19
CA ILE A 40 6.43 -5.25 6.16
C ILE A 40 5.60 -4.82 4.94
N VAL A 41 5.45 -3.51 4.70
CA VAL A 41 4.75 -2.98 3.51
C VAL A 41 5.37 -3.55 2.23
N PHE A 42 6.69 -3.49 2.07
CA PHE A 42 7.34 -3.99 0.85
C PHE A 42 7.19 -5.50 0.65
N LYS A 43 7.27 -6.29 1.72
CA LYS A 43 7.07 -7.75 1.65
C LYS A 43 5.63 -8.12 1.30
N SER A 44 4.69 -7.23 1.58
CA SER A 44 3.27 -7.49 1.43
C SER A 44 2.68 -6.90 0.14
N LEU A 45 3.35 -5.94 -0.53
CA LEU A 45 2.95 -5.44 -1.85
C LEU A 45 3.07 -6.50 -2.96
N THR A 46 2.30 -6.33 -4.04
CA THR A 46 2.43 -7.19 -5.23
C THR A 46 3.77 -7.00 -5.93
N LYS A 47 4.21 -8.00 -6.72
CA LYS A 47 5.45 -7.93 -7.51
C LYS A 47 5.52 -6.74 -8.48
N LYS A 48 4.39 -6.11 -8.82
CA LYS A 48 4.34 -4.89 -9.65
C LYS A 48 5.09 -3.71 -9.01
N PHE A 49 5.28 -3.72 -7.69
CA PHE A 49 6.00 -2.68 -6.94
C PHE A 49 7.49 -2.98 -6.72
N SER A 50 8.04 -4.04 -7.35
CA SER A 50 9.46 -4.39 -7.18
C SER A 50 10.41 -3.25 -7.61
N GLY A 51 10.11 -2.58 -8.72
CA GLY A 51 10.88 -1.43 -9.21
C GLY A 51 10.87 -0.26 -8.23
N PHE A 52 9.72 0.02 -7.61
CA PHE A 52 9.61 1.03 -6.56
C PHE A 52 10.50 0.70 -5.35
N ARG A 53 10.47 -0.56 -4.88
CA ARG A 53 11.30 -1.00 -3.75
C ARG A 53 12.80 -0.82 -4.03
N VAL A 54 13.24 -1.19 -5.24
CA VAL A 54 14.65 -1.01 -5.65
C VAL A 54 15.03 0.47 -5.62
N ALA A 55 14.20 1.34 -6.22
CA ALA A 55 14.46 2.79 -6.24
C ALA A 55 14.47 3.40 -4.82
N TYR A 56 13.55 2.97 -3.95
CA TYR A 56 13.51 3.40 -2.55
C TYR A 56 14.81 3.05 -1.81
N ASN A 57 15.26 1.79 -1.92
CA ASN A 57 16.46 1.30 -1.25
C ASN A 57 17.73 2.02 -1.75
N LEU A 58 17.83 2.28 -3.06
CA LEU A 58 18.96 3.00 -3.64
C LEU A 58 19.01 4.48 -3.22
N GLY A 59 17.85 5.10 -3.02
CA GLY A 59 17.75 6.50 -2.61
C GLY A 59 18.05 6.76 -1.13
N ASN A 60 18.27 5.70 -0.32
CA ASN A 60 18.41 5.77 1.13
C ASN A 60 17.37 6.70 1.79
N LYS A 61 16.12 6.62 1.34
CA LYS A 61 15.05 7.50 1.82
C LYS A 61 14.64 7.05 3.22
N ALA A 62 14.47 8.02 4.13
CA ALA A 62 13.81 7.83 5.42
C ALA A 62 12.41 8.45 5.34
N LEU A 63 11.44 7.68 4.82
CA LEU A 63 10.06 8.15 4.70
C LEU A 63 9.24 7.79 5.93
N THR A 64 8.33 8.69 6.32
CA THR A 64 7.18 8.32 7.15
C THR A 64 6.22 7.43 6.35
N LEU A 65 5.35 6.66 7.04
CA LEU A 65 4.33 5.85 6.36
C LEU A 65 3.38 6.68 5.48
N ILE A 66 3.07 7.92 5.86
CA ILE A 66 2.21 8.81 5.06
C ILE A 66 2.93 9.22 3.76
N GLN A 67 4.22 9.54 3.83
CA GLN A 67 5.01 9.85 2.63
C GLN A 67 5.15 8.62 1.74
N LEU A 68 5.45 7.46 2.31
CA LEU A 68 5.52 6.20 1.58
C LEU A 68 4.19 5.90 0.85
N MET A 69 3.05 6.08 1.52
CA MET A 69 1.73 5.89 0.91
C MET A 69 1.54 6.80 -0.31
N LYS A 70 1.89 8.09 -0.21
CA LYS A 70 1.78 9.04 -1.32
C LYS A 70 2.66 8.65 -2.50
N GLU A 71 3.91 8.25 -2.25
CA GLU A 71 4.82 7.81 -3.30
C GLU A 71 4.33 6.51 -3.97
N LEU A 72 3.83 5.55 -3.20
CA LEU A 72 3.25 4.31 -3.73
C LEU A 72 1.98 4.57 -4.56
N GLN A 73 1.13 5.54 -4.17
CA GLN A 73 -0.03 5.94 -4.95
C GLN A 73 0.36 6.60 -6.27
N SER A 74 1.41 7.43 -6.26
CA SER A 74 1.97 8.01 -7.49
C SER A 74 2.50 6.92 -8.42
N TYR A 75 3.21 5.94 -7.87
CA TYR A 75 3.71 4.79 -8.63
C TYR A 75 2.57 3.91 -9.19
N GLU A 76 1.52 3.64 -8.39
CA GLU A 76 0.32 2.94 -8.85
C GLU A 76 -0.35 3.65 -10.03
N LEU A 77 -0.42 5.00 -9.99
CA LEU A 77 -0.96 5.79 -11.09
C LEU A 77 -0.11 5.67 -12.36
N MET A 78 1.23 5.68 -12.23
CA MET A 78 2.14 5.47 -13.35
C MET A 78 1.97 4.08 -13.98
N LEU A 79 1.86 3.03 -13.14
CA LEU A 79 1.62 1.66 -13.61
C LEU A 79 0.30 1.51 -14.38
N ASN A 80 -0.71 2.33 -14.04
CA ASN A 80 -2.02 2.33 -14.68
C ASN A 80 -2.11 3.28 -15.89
N GLY A 81 -0.98 3.79 -16.39
CA GLY A 81 -0.93 4.69 -17.54
C GLY A 81 -1.54 6.07 -17.27
N GLY A 82 -1.46 6.55 -16.02
CA GLY A 82 -2.00 7.85 -15.62
C GLY A 82 -3.52 7.89 -15.41
N LYS A 83 -4.23 6.76 -15.62
CA LYS A 83 -5.67 6.68 -15.42
C LYS A 83 -5.98 6.30 -13.97
N SER A 84 -6.75 7.13 -13.27
CA SER A 84 -7.26 6.78 -11.94
C SER A 84 -8.25 5.62 -12.09
N VAL A 85 -8.00 4.48 -11.44
CA VAL A 85 -8.97 3.39 -11.34
C VAL A 85 -10.05 3.82 -10.34
N GLN A 86 -10.98 4.66 -10.79
CA GLN A 86 -12.25 4.83 -10.09
C GLN A 86 -12.99 3.51 -10.19
N LYS A 87 -13.37 2.90 -9.05
CA LYS A 87 -14.35 1.82 -9.07
C LYS A 87 -15.61 2.41 -9.71
N LYS A 88 -16.00 1.92 -10.90
CA LYS A 88 -17.37 2.13 -11.39
C LYS A 88 -18.31 1.59 -10.30
N PRO A 89 -19.36 2.31 -9.90
CA PRO A 89 -20.42 1.70 -9.12
C PRO A 89 -20.92 0.50 -9.91
N GLU A 90 -20.93 -0.69 -9.29
CA GLU A 90 -21.69 -1.81 -9.81
C GLU A 90 -23.16 -1.42 -9.75
N VAL A 91 -23.67 -0.85 -10.85
CA VAL A 91 -25.11 -0.73 -11.05
C VAL A 91 -25.59 -2.16 -11.22
N LYS A 92 -26.06 -2.76 -10.12
CA LYS A 92 -26.94 -3.92 -10.21
C LYS A 92 -28.17 -3.44 -10.96
N SER A 93 -28.25 -3.77 -12.25
CA SER A 93 -29.49 -3.66 -13.00
C SER A 93 -30.51 -4.54 -12.30
N LEU A 94 -31.33 -3.93 -11.43
CA LEU A 94 -32.62 -4.47 -11.02
C LEU A 94 -33.48 -4.44 -12.27
N ILE A 95 -33.47 -5.55 -13.00
CA ILE A 95 -34.56 -5.87 -13.92
C ILE A 95 -35.72 -6.30 -13.02
N LEU A 96 -36.71 -5.43 -12.87
CA LEU A 96 -38.07 -5.76 -12.44
C LEU A 96 -38.93 -5.81 -13.69
#